data_AF-A0A5C3EGL0-F1
#
_entry.id   AF-A0A5C3EGL0-F1
#
_cell.length_a   1.000
_cell.length_b   1.000
_cell.length_c   1.000
_cell.angle_alpha   90.00
_cell.angle_beta   90.00
_cell.angle_gamma   90.00
#
_symmetry.space_group_name_H-M   'P 1'
#
loop_
_entity.id
_entity.type
_entity.pdbx_description
1 polymer ?
#
loop_
_entity_poly.entity_id
_entity_poly.type
_entity_poly.pdbx_seq_one_letter_code
_entity_poly.pdbx_strand_id
1 'polypeptide(L)'
;MKLLSTVVFALSACAMFMCAKAAPTLGEQVVHQEHVRAHKRATGISGPIPQGVPTPSWWPRYVAYRNQALLPVFHGNVFDASNLQSFKDRIVAMWNVRREALVGSDLTYAQKLNLPIEFHAWNGLKANEVNPGNLIAWALKYQEDVAKLNSLYSVLDHFTPHALA
;
A
#
# COMPACT_ATOMS: atom_id res chain seq x y z
N MET A 1 3.94 44.00 -39.37
CA MET A 1 5.37 43.62 -39.38
C MET A 1 5.54 42.46 -38.43
N LYS A 2 6.07 41.33 -38.92
CA LYS A 2 6.40 40.11 -38.16
C LYS A 2 7.61 40.37 -37.27
N LEU A 3 7.73 39.67 -36.13
CA LEU A 3 8.96 39.23 -35.44
C LEU A 3 8.51 38.41 -34.21
N LEU A 4 8.27 37.11 -34.36
CA LEU A 4 9.21 35.99 -34.13
C LEU A 4 9.52 35.71 -32.66
N SER A 5 9.02 34.56 -32.22
CA SER A 5 9.26 33.84 -30.97
C SER A 5 10.72 33.51 -30.73
N THR A 6 11.11 33.42 -29.47
CA THR A 6 12.27 32.61 -29.04
C THR A 6 11.99 31.95 -27.70
N VAL A 7 11.65 30.66 -27.78
CA VAL A 7 11.62 29.71 -26.66
C VAL A 7 13.05 29.21 -26.47
N VAL A 8 13.63 29.39 -25.29
CA VAL A 8 14.94 28.83 -24.95
C VAL A 8 14.74 27.50 -24.24
N PHE A 9 14.89 26.41 -25.00
CA PHE A 9 15.10 25.06 -24.50
C PHE A 9 16.57 24.90 -24.10
N ALA A 10 16.85 24.66 -22.83
CA ALA A 10 18.17 24.24 -22.36
C ALA A 10 18.17 22.71 -22.18
N LEU A 11 18.65 21.99 -23.20
CA LEU A 11 19.00 20.58 -23.11
C LEU A 11 20.43 20.47 -22.55
N SER A 12 20.56 19.96 -21.33
CA SER A 12 21.86 19.57 -20.78
C SER A 12 22.09 18.09 -21.06
N ALA A 13 23.04 17.82 -21.95
CA ALA A 13 23.63 16.52 -22.18
C ALA A 13 24.87 16.38 -21.28
N CYS A 14 24.86 15.40 -20.38
CA CYS A 14 26.08 14.83 -19.81
C CYS A 14 26.03 13.32 -19.99
N ALA A 15 26.74 12.85 -21.03
CA ALA A 15 27.20 11.49 -21.11
C ALA A 15 28.28 11.25 -20.05
N MET A 16 28.31 10.05 -19.45
CA MET A 16 29.53 9.26 -19.33
C MET A 16 29.22 7.84 -18.81
N PHE A 17 29.36 6.90 -19.74
CA PHE A 17 29.90 5.55 -19.61
C PHE A 17 30.37 5.10 -18.22
N MET A 18 29.85 3.94 -17.78
CA MET A 18 30.68 2.85 -17.25
C MET A 18 30.02 1.51 -17.63
N CYS A 19 30.53 0.90 -18.71
CA CYS A 19 30.43 -0.52 -18.95
C CYS A 19 31.63 -1.19 -18.27
N ALA A 20 31.39 -2.17 -17.40
CA ALA A 20 32.34 -3.22 -17.09
C ALA A 20 31.57 -4.55 -16.94
N LYS A 21 31.79 -5.45 -17.90
CA LYS A 21 31.46 -6.88 -17.83
C LYS A 21 32.77 -7.68 -17.69
N ALA A 22 32.62 -8.94 -17.27
CA ALA A 22 33.58 -10.04 -17.13
C ALA A 22 34.06 -10.24 -15.67
N ALA A 23 34.09 -11.44 -15.09
CA ALA A 23 33.91 -12.81 -15.60
C ALA A 23 33.63 -13.78 -14.41
N PRO A 24 33.19 -15.02 -14.67
CA PRO A 24 32.92 -16.05 -13.66
C PRO A 24 34.13 -16.97 -13.43
N THR A 25 34.33 -17.44 -12.19
CA THR A 25 35.12 -18.65 -11.84
C THR A 25 34.57 -19.20 -10.50
N LEU A 26 33.91 -20.37 -10.52
CA LEU A 26 34.45 -21.71 -10.27
C LEU A 26 34.82 -21.96 -8.80
N GLY A 27 34.08 -22.87 -8.14
CA GLY A 27 34.28 -23.25 -6.74
C GLY A 27 33.34 -24.38 -6.34
N GLU A 28 33.52 -25.52 -6.99
CA GLU A 28 32.94 -26.81 -6.67
C GLU A 28 33.52 -27.29 -5.33
N GLN A 29 32.68 -27.51 -4.31
CA GLN A 29 33.06 -28.33 -3.17
C GLN A 29 31.92 -29.24 -2.74
N VAL A 30 32.27 -30.51 -2.79
CA VAL A 30 31.48 -31.73 -2.71
C VAL A 30 31.60 -32.28 -1.28
N VAL A 31 30.46 -32.64 -0.69
CA VAL A 31 30.23 -33.74 0.27
C VAL A 31 30.63 -33.54 1.75
N HIS A 32 29.63 -33.52 2.64
CA HIS A 32 29.44 -34.64 3.59
C HIS A 32 27.98 -34.78 4.07
N GLN A 33 27.44 -35.98 3.81
CA GLN A 33 26.22 -36.56 4.38
C GLN A 33 26.40 -36.79 5.88
N GLU A 34 25.33 -36.66 6.67
CA GLU A 34 24.90 -37.77 7.52
C GLU A 34 23.43 -37.68 7.96
N HIS A 35 22.83 -38.87 8.02
CA HIS A 35 21.43 -39.23 8.21
C HIS A 35 20.87 -38.87 9.60
N VAL A 36 19.56 -38.57 9.70
CA VAL A 36 18.61 -39.35 10.55
C VAL A 36 17.16 -39.20 10.04
N ARG A 37 16.67 -40.32 9.50
CA ARG A 37 15.33 -40.93 9.47
C ARG A 37 14.05 -40.16 9.07
N ALA A 38 13.41 -40.79 8.10
CA ALA A 38 12.08 -40.58 7.57
C ALA A 38 10.94 -41.04 8.48
N HIS A 39 9.79 -40.35 8.39
CA HIS A 39 8.48 -40.97 8.47
C HIS A 39 7.76 -40.80 7.12
N LYS A 40 7.70 -41.90 6.37
CA LYS A 40 6.80 -42.09 5.21
C LYS A 40 5.43 -42.54 5.71
N ARG A 41 4.37 -41.87 5.26
CA ARG A 41 3.10 -42.48 4.84
C ARG A 41 2.54 -41.66 3.67
N ALA A 42 2.74 -42.18 2.46
CA ALA A 42 1.70 -42.69 1.55
C ALA A 42 0.94 -41.57 0.82
N THR A 43 1.52 -41.05 -0.28
CA THR A 43 1.16 -41.36 -1.69
C THR A 43 -0.23 -40.88 -2.11
N GLY A 44 -0.27 -39.73 -2.78
CA GLY A 44 -1.41 -39.21 -3.53
C GLY A 44 -0.97 -38.09 -4.48
N ILE A 45 -0.60 -38.48 -5.70
CA ILE A 45 -0.77 -37.74 -6.96
C ILE A 45 -0.21 -36.29 -7.02
N SER A 46 1.00 -36.21 -7.60
CA SER A 46 1.39 -35.31 -8.70
C SER A 46 1.11 -33.79 -8.61
N GLY A 47 2.16 -33.07 -8.22
CA GLY A 47 2.41 -31.67 -8.60
C GLY A 47 2.87 -30.84 -7.39
N PRO A 48 3.89 -29.97 -7.52
CA PRO A 48 4.06 -28.92 -6.51
C PRO A 48 2.77 -28.11 -6.50
N ILE A 49 2.02 -28.17 -5.41
CA ILE A 49 0.98 -27.19 -5.13
C ILE A 49 1.69 -25.83 -5.26
N PRO A 50 1.25 -24.91 -6.13
CA PRO A 50 1.82 -23.57 -6.17
C PRO A 50 1.76 -23.05 -4.74
N GLN A 51 2.92 -22.86 -4.10
CA GLN A 51 2.94 -22.33 -2.74
C GLN A 51 2.41 -20.91 -2.85
N GLY A 52 1.11 -20.76 -2.54
CA GLY A 52 0.43 -19.47 -2.57
C GLY A 52 1.11 -18.51 -1.62
N VAL A 53 1.03 -17.22 -1.92
CA VAL A 53 1.47 -16.19 -0.98
C VAL A 53 0.69 -16.39 0.32
N PRO A 54 1.36 -16.63 1.47
CA PRO A 54 0.67 -16.79 2.74
C PRO A 54 -0.20 -15.57 3.00
N THR A 55 -1.41 -15.78 3.51
CA THR A 55 -2.34 -14.68 3.79
C THR A 55 -1.75 -13.79 4.88
N PRO A 56 -1.49 -12.50 4.61
CA PRO A 56 -0.94 -11.60 5.61
C PRO A 56 -1.89 -11.41 6.80
N SER A 57 -1.37 -11.18 8.00
CA SER A 57 -2.19 -10.96 9.22
C SER A 57 -3.15 -9.76 9.11
N TRP A 58 -2.78 -8.78 8.29
CA TRP A 58 -3.57 -7.57 8.04
C TRP A 58 -4.66 -7.78 6.98
N TRP A 59 -4.58 -8.87 6.19
CA TRP A 59 -5.46 -9.13 5.05
C TRP A 59 -6.95 -9.17 5.42
N PRO A 60 -7.40 -9.87 6.47
CA PRO A 60 -8.83 -9.91 6.83
C PRO A 60 -9.43 -8.53 7.11
N ARG A 61 -8.66 -7.63 7.73
CA ARG A 61 -9.09 -6.24 7.96
C ARG A 61 -9.11 -5.43 6.67
N TYR A 62 -8.13 -5.62 5.80
CA TYR A 62 -8.09 -4.95 4.51
C TYR A 62 -9.30 -5.32 3.63
N VAL A 63 -9.59 -6.61 3.49
CA VAL A 63 -10.69 -7.07 2.62
C VAL A 63 -12.06 -6.65 3.10
N ALA A 64 -12.25 -6.46 4.40
CA ALA A 64 -13.50 -5.94 4.96
C ALA A 64 -13.84 -4.55 4.37
N TYR A 65 -12.84 -3.74 4.05
CA TYR A 65 -13.02 -2.36 3.58
C TYR A 65 -12.70 -2.15 2.10
N ARG A 66 -11.85 -2.95 1.44
CA ARG A 66 -11.36 -2.67 0.06
C ARG A 66 -12.47 -2.44 -0.97
N ASN A 67 -13.60 -3.14 -0.83
CA ASN A 67 -14.74 -3.06 -1.76
C ASN A 67 -15.88 -2.16 -1.26
N GLN A 68 -15.73 -1.51 -0.11
CA GLN A 68 -16.75 -0.61 0.42
C GLN A 68 -16.62 0.78 -0.21
N ALA A 69 -17.73 1.33 -0.71
CA ALA A 69 -17.77 2.71 -1.15
C ALA A 69 -17.50 3.68 0.01
N LEU A 70 -16.78 4.77 -0.24
CA LEU A 70 -16.66 5.89 0.70
C LEU A 70 -17.87 6.80 0.53
N LEU A 71 -18.69 6.92 1.57
CA LEU A 71 -19.83 7.83 1.58
C LEU A 71 -19.36 9.27 1.85
N PRO A 72 -19.92 10.28 1.17
CA PRO A 72 -19.57 11.68 1.42
C PRO A 72 -19.86 12.07 2.87
N VAL A 73 -18.86 12.65 3.54
CA VAL A 73 -19.01 13.17 4.91
C VAL A 73 -19.54 14.60 4.92
N PHE A 74 -19.08 15.44 4.00
CA PHE A 74 -19.40 16.87 3.96
C PHE A 74 -20.39 17.21 2.85
N HIS A 75 -21.38 18.04 3.17
CA HIS A 75 -22.42 18.54 2.26
C HIS A 75 -22.53 20.06 2.38
N GLY A 76 -21.56 20.78 1.82
CA GLY A 76 -21.46 22.22 2.00
C GLY A 76 -21.07 22.58 3.43
N ASN A 77 -21.91 23.35 4.13
CA ASN A 77 -21.66 23.83 5.50
C ASN A 77 -22.22 22.90 6.59
N VAL A 78 -22.45 21.64 6.27
CA VAL A 78 -22.84 20.60 7.24
C VAL A 78 -22.07 19.32 6.94
N PHE A 79 -21.99 18.44 7.94
CA PHE A 79 -21.47 17.09 7.76
C PHE A 79 -22.46 16.06 8.29
N ASP A 80 -22.43 14.87 7.70
CA ASP A 80 -23.19 13.72 8.16
C ASP A 80 -22.39 12.99 9.25
N ALA A 81 -22.94 12.93 10.46
CA ALA A 81 -22.27 12.33 11.61
C ALA A 81 -22.10 10.81 11.47
N SER A 82 -23.03 10.12 10.81
CA SER A 82 -22.97 8.67 10.58
C SER A 82 -21.88 8.33 9.56
N ASN A 83 -21.81 9.09 8.47
CA ASN A 83 -20.75 8.94 7.47
C ASN A 83 -19.39 9.31 8.06
N LEU A 84 -19.32 10.36 8.89
CA LEU A 84 -18.10 10.71 9.62
C LEU A 84 -17.62 9.58 10.53
N GLN A 85 -18.53 8.97 11.30
CA GLN A 85 -18.16 7.85 12.18
C GLN A 85 -17.66 6.66 11.37
N SER A 86 -18.38 6.28 10.31
CA SER A 86 -17.97 5.22 9.40
C SER A 86 -16.59 5.49 8.77
N PHE A 87 -16.33 6.75 8.41
CA PHE A 87 -15.03 7.17 7.89
C PHE A 87 -13.91 7.05 8.95
N LYS A 88 -14.16 7.49 10.18
CA LYS A 88 -13.22 7.36 11.31
C LYS A 88 -12.84 5.90 11.57
N ASP A 89 -13.83 5.02 11.63
CA ASP A 89 -13.61 3.59 11.87
C ASP A 89 -12.75 2.97 10.77
N ARG A 90 -13.04 3.34 9.51
CA ARG A 90 -12.26 2.90 8.35
C ARG A 90 -10.82 3.41 8.38
N ILE A 91 -10.60 4.68 8.72
CA ILE A 91 -9.25 5.27 8.85
C ILE A 91 -8.46 4.52 9.93
N VAL A 92 -9.06 4.24 11.09
CA VAL A 92 -8.40 3.49 12.18
C VAL A 92 -8.05 2.06 11.73
N ALA A 93 -8.98 1.37 11.06
CA ALA A 93 -8.74 0.02 10.55
C ALA A 93 -7.60 0.01 9.52
N MET A 94 -7.61 0.95 8.57
CA MET A 94 -6.59 1.05 7.52
C MET A 94 -5.23 1.52 8.04
N TRP A 95 -5.21 2.35 9.09
CA TRP A 95 -3.99 2.69 9.80
C TRP A 95 -3.33 1.44 10.42
N ASN A 96 -4.12 0.58 11.05
CA ASN A 96 -3.60 -0.67 11.61
C ASN A 96 -3.10 -1.63 10.52
N VAL A 97 -3.82 -1.74 9.40
CA VAL A 97 -3.38 -2.50 8.22
C VAL A 97 -2.01 -1.99 7.74
N ARG A 98 -1.87 -0.67 7.58
CA ARG A 98 -0.61 -0.05 7.15
C ARG A 98 0.53 -0.36 8.12
N ARG A 99 0.31 -0.21 9.43
CA ARG A 99 1.34 -0.49 10.46
C ARG A 99 1.86 -1.92 10.37
N GLU A 100 0.96 -2.88 10.18
CA GLU A 100 1.33 -4.28 10.03
C GLU A 100 2.02 -4.56 8.70
N ALA A 101 1.52 -4.00 7.60
CA ALA A 101 2.13 -4.16 6.27
C ALA A 101 3.55 -3.58 6.20
N LEU A 102 3.85 -2.52 6.98
CA LEU A 102 5.20 -1.97 7.09
C LEU A 102 6.19 -2.91 7.79
N VAL A 103 5.73 -3.64 8.80
CA VAL A 103 6.57 -4.57 9.58
C VAL A 103 6.67 -5.93 8.88
N GLY A 104 5.60 -6.36 8.20
CA GLY A 104 5.52 -7.64 7.51
C GLY A 104 6.50 -7.76 6.35
N SER A 105 6.80 -9.00 5.95
CA SER A 105 7.64 -9.32 4.79
C SER A 105 6.86 -9.32 3.47
N ASP A 106 5.55 -9.05 3.51
CA ASP A 106 4.68 -9.17 2.35
C ASP A 106 5.02 -8.12 1.29
N LEU A 107 5.31 -6.88 1.70
CA LEU A 107 5.61 -5.77 0.79
C LEU A 107 7.12 -5.64 0.52
N THR A 108 7.46 -5.37 -0.74
CA THR A 108 8.82 -4.94 -1.11
C THR A 108 9.17 -3.59 -0.48
N TYR A 109 10.45 -3.27 -0.35
CA TYR A 109 10.91 -1.97 0.15
C TYR A 109 10.31 -0.80 -0.65
N ALA A 110 10.29 -0.89 -1.98
CA ALA A 110 9.71 0.14 -2.84
C ALA A 110 8.20 0.31 -2.60
N GLN A 111 7.45 -0.77 -2.40
CA GLN A 111 6.02 -0.68 -2.06
C GLN A 111 5.80 -0.04 -0.69
N LYS A 112 6.64 -0.36 0.31
CA LYS A 112 6.57 0.25 1.64
C LYS A 112 6.82 1.76 1.61
N LEU A 113 7.72 2.23 0.74
CA LEU A 113 7.97 3.67 0.54
C LEU A 113 6.77 4.40 -0.07
N ASN A 114 5.92 3.70 -0.82
CA ASN A 114 4.72 4.25 -1.44
C ASN A 114 3.48 4.20 -0.53
N LEU A 115 3.56 3.57 0.65
CA LEU A 115 2.46 3.62 1.61
C LEU A 115 2.30 5.07 2.11
N PRO A 116 1.07 5.60 2.16
CA PRO A 116 0.84 6.97 2.62
C PRO A 116 1.34 7.16 4.05
N ILE A 117 1.56 8.41 4.45
CA ILE A 117 1.88 8.76 5.85
C ILE A 117 0.66 8.61 6.77
N GLU A 118 0.77 9.12 8.00
CA GLU A 118 -0.32 9.14 8.98
C GLU A 118 -1.57 9.91 8.49
N PHE A 119 -2.73 9.37 8.86
CA PHE A 119 -4.02 10.04 8.71
C PHE A 119 -4.18 11.14 9.75
N HIS A 120 -5.07 12.11 9.49
CA HIS A 120 -5.32 13.17 10.45
C HIS A 120 -6.03 12.65 11.71
N ALA A 121 -5.82 13.36 12.82
CA ALA A 121 -6.59 13.13 14.04
C ALA A 121 -8.00 13.74 13.91
N TRP A 122 -9.03 12.89 13.96
CA TRP A 122 -10.43 13.26 13.75
C TRP A 122 -11.21 13.56 15.05
N ASN A 123 -10.53 13.58 16.19
CA ASN A 123 -11.11 13.91 17.51
C ASN A 123 -11.40 15.41 17.68
N GLY A 124 -10.82 16.27 16.84
CA GLY A 124 -11.00 17.73 16.92
C GLY A 124 -12.28 18.27 16.28
N LEU A 125 -12.97 17.49 15.43
CA LEU A 125 -14.25 17.89 14.84
C LEU A 125 -15.38 17.64 15.85
N LYS A 126 -15.96 18.73 16.37
CA LYS A 126 -17.07 18.68 17.31
C LYS A 126 -18.36 18.24 16.61
N ALA A 127 -19.21 17.49 17.31
CA ALA A 127 -20.49 17.01 16.78
C ALA A 127 -21.46 18.15 16.40
N ASN A 128 -21.37 19.29 17.07
CA ASN A 128 -22.17 20.49 16.85
C ASN A 128 -21.37 21.63 16.17
N GLU A 129 -20.34 21.30 15.39
CA GLU A 129 -19.59 22.30 14.64
C GLU A 129 -20.48 22.97 13.59
N VAL A 130 -20.53 24.30 13.62
CA VAL A 130 -21.34 25.15 12.74
C VAL A 130 -20.54 26.28 12.10
N ASN A 131 -19.29 26.48 12.52
CA ASN A 131 -18.41 27.49 11.95
C ASN A 131 -17.99 27.08 10.53
N PRO A 132 -18.37 27.85 9.49
CA PRO A 132 -18.07 27.48 8.11
C PRO A 132 -16.57 27.35 7.82
N GLY A 133 -15.73 28.22 8.42
CA GLY A 133 -14.29 28.16 8.25
C GLY A 133 -13.68 26.87 8.81
N ASN A 134 -14.13 26.44 10.00
CA ASN A 134 -13.71 25.16 10.57
C ASN A 134 -14.17 23.98 9.72
N LEU A 135 -15.42 24.00 9.25
CA LEU A 135 -15.96 22.94 8.40
C LEU A 135 -15.21 22.82 7.08
N ILE A 136 -14.84 23.94 6.44
CA ILE A 136 -13.99 23.96 5.24
C ILE A 136 -12.63 23.33 5.55
N ALA A 137 -11.99 23.71 6.66
CA ALA A 137 -10.70 23.13 7.06
C ALA A 137 -10.78 21.62 7.28
N TRP A 138 -11.86 21.12 7.88
CA TRP A 138 -12.09 19.68 8.04
C TRP A 138 -12.42 18.98 6.74
N ALA A 139 -13.14 19.63 5.82
CA ALA A 139 -13.42 19.09 4.49
C ALA A 139 -12.13 18.93 3.65
N LEU A 140 -11.16 19.84 3.80
CA LEU A 140 -9.83 19.68 3.18
C LEU A 140 -9.08 18.48 3.75
N LYS A 141 -9.03 18.34 5.07
CA LYS A 141 -8.44 17.16 5.73
C LYS A 141 -9.11 15.85 5.29
N TYR A 142 -10.43 15.88 5.11
CA TYR A 142 -11.19 14.75 4.56
C TYR A 142 -10.70 14.37 3.18
N GLN A 143 -10.57 15.33 2.26
CA GLN A 143 -10.09 15.08 0.89
C GLN A 143 -8.67 14.51 0.89
N GLU A 144 -7.78 15.04 1.74
CA GLU A 144 -6.42 14.55 1.90
C GLU A 144 -6.38 13.10 2.41
N ASP A 145 -7.16 12.77 3.45
CA ASP A 145 -7.21 11.42 4.00
C ASP A 145 -7.91 10.42 3.06
N VAL A 146 -8.88 10.87 2.26
CA VAL A 146 -9.46 10.06 1.17
C VAL A 146 -8.39 9.74 0.10
N ALA A 147 -7.58 10.73 -0.29
CA ALA A 147 -6.48 10.49 -1.22
C ALA A 147 -5.44 9.51 -0.64
N LYS A 148 -5.09 9.63 0.66
CA LYS A 148 -4.23 8.67 1.36
C LYS A 148 -4.85 7.26 1.36
N LEU A 149 -6.14 7.12 1.68
CA LEU A 149 -6.84 5.85 1.64
C LEU A 149 -6.76 5.20 0.26
N ASN A 150 -7.03 5.97 -0.80
CA ASN A 150 -6.95 5.47 -2.17
C ASN A 150 -5.54 5.03 -2.56
N SER A 151 -4.51 5.78 -2.15
CA SER A 151 -3.11 5.39 -2.33
C SER A 151 -2.78 4.09 -1.59
N LEU A 152 -3.25 3.93 -0.35
CA LEU A 152 -3.10 2.69 0.41
C LEU A 152 -3.78 1.51 -0.30
N TYR A 153 -5.02 1.69 -0.77
CA TYR A 153 -5.72 0.65 -1.53
C TYR A 153 -4.94 0.24 -2.76
N SER A 154 -4.46 1.21 -3.55
CA SER A 154 -3.68 0.94 -4.76
C SER A 154 -2.41 0.12 -4.48
N VAL A 155 -1.69 0.38 -3.39
CA VAL A 155 -0.48 -0.40 -3.05
C VAL A 155 -0.86 -1.82 -2.62
N LEU A 156 -1.93 -1.96 -1.82
CA LEU A 156 -2.31 -3.23 -1.21
C LEU A 156 -3.16 -4.13 -2.14
N ASP A 157 -3.87 -3.59 -3.12
CA ASP A 157 -4.71 -4.36 -4.06
C ASP A 157 -3.87 -5.28 -4.96
N HIS A 158 -2.59 -4.95 -5.14
CA HIS A 158 -1.63 -5.84 -5.81
C HIS A 158 -1.41 -7.15 -5.04
N PHE A 159 -1.75 -7.20 -3.77
CA PHE A 159 -1.80 -8.44 -3.00
C PHE A 159 -3.18 -9.06 -3.15
N THR A 160 -3.23 -10.29 -3.65
CA THR A 160 -4.40 -11.15 -3.50
C THR A 160 -3.87 -12.52 -3.10
N PRO A 161 -3.73 -12.80 -1.79
CA PRO A 161 -3.34 -14.12 -1.34
C PRO A 161 -4.35 -15.13 -1.88
N HIS A 162 -3.87 -16.28 -2.34
CA HIS A 162 -4.77 -17.36 -2.69
C HIS A 162 -5.47 -17.82 -1.41
N ALA A 163 -6.81 -17.86 -1.46
CA ALA A 163 -7.57 -18.51 -0.41
C ALA A 163 -7.03 -19.93 -0.29
N LEU A 164 -6.58 -20.31 0.91
CA LEU A 164 -6.45 -21.73 1.23
C LEU A 164 -7.85 -22.30 1.06
N ALA A 165 -7.99 -23.17 0.05
CA ALA A 165 -9.21 -23.92 -0.22
C ALA A 165 -9.60 -24.78 0.99
#